data_AF-A0A3M0EFR5-F1
#
_entry.id   AF-A0A3M0EFR5-F1
#
_cell.length_a   1.000
_cell.length_b   1.000
_cell.length_c   1.000
_cell.angle_alpha   90.00
_cell.angle_beta   90.00
_cell.angle_gamma   90.00
#
_symmetry.space_group_name_H-M   'P 1'
#
loop_
_entity.id
_entity.type
_entity.pdbx_description
1 polymer ?
#
loop_
_entity_poly.entity_id
_entity_poly.type
_entity_poly.pdbx_seq_one_letter_code
_entity_poly.pdbx_strand_id
1 'polypeptide(L)'
;MRQLTSIVAVNREGIIGCRNSLPWRVKSDLAFFKSMTSNNVVLMGRKTHDSLGRCLPNRHNIVLSKQFHLFEDKPDCVLREGIVEGIAEAEIAPSRFSEIFVIGGSTMYSQFHDIVDRYLITIVDKSVSDGDAFFDLSLFDQPLQWSINRMVQKTQGENDEAPYEIFELVAKDSDDRKTRRAEAIDSLRSKRMDKNGVNRRLRTASADTSQSPAFSWT
;
A
#
# COMPACT_ATOMS: atom_id res chain seq x y z
N MET A 1 -14.77 -6.70 -1.09
CA MET A 1 -13.52 -5.98 -1.36
C MET A 1 -13.77 -4.50 -1.16
N ARG A 2 -13.00 -3.85 -0.27
CA ARG A 2 -13.03 -2.39 -0.10
C ARG A 2 -12.48 -1.71 -1.36
N GLN A 3 -12.84 -0.44 -1.54
CA GLN A 3 -12.21 0.40 -2.55
C GLN A 3 -10.71 0.55 -2.23
N LEU A 4 -9.88 0.42 -3.27
CA LEU A 4 -8.44 0.60 -3.19
C LEU A 4 -8.05 1.85 -3.97
N THR A 5 -7.62 2.87 -3.25
CA THR A 5 -7.24 4.17 -3.81
C THR A 5 -5.76 4.41 -3.65
N SER A 6 -5.08 4.85 -4.69
CA SER A 6 -3.72 5.35 -4.59
C SER A 6 -3.74 6.87 -4.48
N ILE A 7 -3.10 7.43 -3.45
CA ILE A 7 -3.00 8.88 -3.24
C ILE A 7 -1.54 9.30 -3.34
N VAL A 8 -1.26 10.33 -4.14
CA VAL A 8 0.10 10.77 -4.46
C VAL A 8 0.15 12.27 -4.73
N ALA A 9 1.21 12.92 -4.27
CA ALA A 9 1.61 14.25 -4.72
C ALA A 9 2.85 14.09 -5.60
N VAL A 10 2.82 14.70 -6.79
CA VAL A 10 3.82 14.54 -7.84
C VAL A 10 3.99 15.85 -8.59
N ASN A 11 5.20 16.14 -9.09
CA ASN A 11 5.38 17.30 -9.96
C ASN A 11 5.10 16.96 -11.44
N ARG A 12 5.27 17.94 -12.33
CA ARG A 12 4.99 17.78 -13.76
C ARG A 12 5.93 16.82 -14.47
N GLU A 13 7.10 16.55 -13.91
CA GLU A 13 8.09 15.61 -14.42
C GLU A 13 7.96 14.20 -13.81
N GLY A 14 6.91 13.95 -13.00
CA GLY A 14 6.69 12.66 -12.36
C GLY A 14 7.50 12.44 -11.09
N ILE A 15 8.25 13.43 -10.59
CA ILE A 15 9.02 13.31 -9.36
C ILE A 15 8.09 13.36 -8.15
N ILE A 16 8.28 12.46 -7.18
CA ILE A 16 7.54 12.41 -5.91
C ILE A 16 8.42 12.52 -4.67
N GLY A 17 9.74 12.46 -4.84
CA GLY A 17 10.66 12.40 -3.70
C GLY A 17 12.10 12.72 -4.09
N CYS A 18 12.84 13.20 -3.10
CA CYS A 18 14.28 13.39 -3.14
C CYS A 18 14.86 12.99 -1.77
N ARG A 19 15.85 12.09 -1.75
CA ARG A 19 16.56 11.65 -0.53
C ARG A 19 15.61 11.22 0.59
N ASN A 20 14.58 10.44 0.23
CA ASN A 20 13.54 9.96 1.14
C ASN A 20 12.72 11.07 1.82
N SER A 21 12.55 12.22 1.17
CA SER A 21 11.72 13.34 1.63
C SER A 21 10.88 13.93 0.49
N LEU A 22 9.77 14.60 0.84
CA LEU A 22 9.00 15.39 -0.12
C LEU A 22 9.79 16.66 -0.47
N PRO A 23 10.00 16.99 -1.76
CA PRO A 23 10.83 18.13 -2.16
C PRO A 23 10.09 19.49 -2.09
N TRP A 24 8.86 19.50 -1.59
CA TRP A 24 8.03 20.68 -1.40
C TRP A 24 7.24 20.61 -0.10
N ARG A 25 6.81 21.79 0.36
CA ARG A 25 5.85 21.94 1.44
C ARG A 25 4.57 22.61 0.91
N VAL A 26 3.59 21.78 0.60
CA VAL A 26 2.23 22.22 0.24
C VAL A 26 1.31 21.78 1.38
N LYS A 27 1.03 22.68 2.32
CA LYS A 27 0.22 22.37 3.51
C LYS A 27 -1.22 22.02 3.13
N SER A 28 -1.75 22.64 2.08
CA SER A 28 -3.10 22.35 1.60
C SER A 28 -3.23 20.92 1.06
N ASP A 29 -2.20 20.40 0.38
CA ASP A 29 -2.12 19.00 -0.05
C ASP A 29 -2.00 18.05 1.16
N LEU A 30 -1.15 18.38 2.15
CA LEU A 30 -1.07 17.59 3.38
C LEU A 30 -2.41 17.53 4.13
N ALA A 31 -3.18 18.63 4.12
CA ALA A 31 -4.52 18.67 4.69
C ALA A 31 -5.50 17.78 3.91
N PHE A 32 -5.43 17.80 2.58
CA PHE A 32 -6.19 16.91 1.70
C PHE A 32 -5.83 15.44 1.94
N PHE A 33 -4.54 15.09 1.94
CA PHE A 33 -4.07 13.74 2.27
C PHE A 33 -4.61 13.27 3.62
N LYS A 34 -4.55 14.14 4.64
CA LYS A 34 -5.07 13.82 5.97
C LYS A 34 -6.59 13.62 5.96
N SER A 35 -7.36 14.45 5.27
CA SER A 35 -8.82 14.33 5.23
C SER A 35 -9.26 13.05 4.52
N MET A 36 -8.60 12.67 3.43
CA MET A 36 -8.92 11.46 2.67
C MET A 36 -8.53 10.19 3.43
N THR A 37 -7.34 10.16 4.03
CA THR A 37 -6.80 8.92 4.62
C THR A 37 -7.16 8.70 6.09
N SER A 38 -7.62 9.72 6.82
CA SER A 38 -8.00 9.56 8.23
C SER A 38 -9.18 8.59 8.37
N ASN A 39 -9.18 7.79 9.43
CA ASN A 39 -10.17 6.75 9.68
C ASN A 39 -10.29 5.71 8.56
N ASN A 40 -9.19 5.46 7.83
CA ASN A 40 -9.08 4.43 6.82
C ASN A 40 -7.82 3.57 7.01
N VAL A 41 -7.66 2.55 6.16
CA VAL A 41 -6.44 1.76 6.10
C VAL A 41 -5.43 2.48 5.21
N VAL A 42 -4.16 2.55 5.62
CA VAL A 42 -3.07 3.06 4.79
C VAL A 42 -2.03 1.97 4.58
N LEU A 43 -1.62 1.80 3.34
CA LEU A 43 -0.64 0.82 2.90
C LEU A 43 0.55 1.57 2.30
N MET A 44 1.74 1.31 2.84
CA MET A 44 2.97 2.00 2.46
C MET A 44 4.17 1.06 2.39
N GLY A 45 5.18 1.41 1.60
CA GLY A 45 6.47 0.73 1.65
C GLY A 45 7.31 1.17 2.86
N ARG A 46 8.26 0.33 3.28
CA ARG A 46 9.15 0.61 4.42
C ARG A 46 9.86 1.97 4.32
N LYS A 47 10.42 2.33 3.16
CA LYS A 47 11.13 3.62 2.98
C LYS A 47 10.22 4.83 3.24
N THR A 48 8.96 4.75 2.82
CA THR A 48 7.94 5.75 3.09
C THR A 48 7.63 5.83 4.58
N HIS A 49 7.48 4.68 5.26
CA HIS A 49 7.33 4.66 6.71
C HIS A 49 8.53 5.32 7.42
N ASP A 50 9.76 5.02 7.02
CA ASP A 50 10.97 5.62 7.60
C ASP A 50 11.02 7.14 7.37
N SER A 51 10.60 7.61 6.19
CA SER A 51 10.48 9.04 5.86
C SER A 51 9.51 9.77 6.80
N LEU A 52 8.38 9.11 7.12
CA LEU A 52 7.39 9.64 8.06
C LEU A 52 7.87 9.59 9.52
N GLY A 53 8.80 8.69 9.84
CA GLY A 53 9.37 8.48 11.17
C GLY A 53 8.41 7.88 12.20
N ARG A 54 7.14 7.67 11.84
CA ARG A 54 6.10 7.08 12.70
C ARG A 54 4.90 6.60 11.89
N CYS A 55 4.16 5.68 12.48
CA CYS A 55 2.83 5.32 12.01
C CYS A 55 1.88 6.52 12.12
N LEU A 56 0.99 6.61 11.15
CA LEU A 56 0.09 7.73 11.01
C LEU A 56 -1.11 7.57 11.98
N PRO A 57 -1.45 8.58 12.80
CA PRO A 57 -2.53 8.45 13.78
C PRO A 57 -3.90 8.33 13.10
N ASN A 58 -4.85 7.72 13.81
CA ASN A 58 -6.24 7.48 13.40
C ASN A 58 -6.37 6.67 12.10
N ARG A 59 -5.39 5.81 11.83
CA ARG A 59 -5.31 4.97 10.63
C ARG A 59 -4.84 3.58 11.03
N HIS A 60 -5.31 2.57 10.30
CA HIS A 60 -4.70 1.26 10.36
C HIS A 60 -3.53 1.24 9.37
N ASN A 61 -2.30 1.21 9.88
CA ASN A 61 -1.10 1.32 9.07
C ASN A 61 -0.60 -0.08 8.71
N ILE A 62 -0.37 -0.32 7.42
CA ILE A 62 0.21 -1.56 6.90
C ILE A 62 1.49 -1.19 6.17
N VAL A 63 2.62 -1.62 6.72
CA VAL A 63 3.95 -1.39 6.15
C VAL A 63 4.37 -2.64 5.40
N LEU A 64 4.73 -2.49 4.12
CA LEU A 64 5.24 -3.59 3.31
C LEU A 64 6.77 -3.62 3.34
N SER A 65 7.32 -4.77 3.75
CA SER A 65 8.76 -5.01 3.82
C SER A 65 9.07 -6.50 3.82
N LYS A 66 10.18 -6.88 3.16
CA LYS A 66 10.76 -8.23 3.29
C LYS A 66 11.68 -8.37 4.53
N GLN A 67 11.94 -7.27 5.24
CA GLN A 67 12.86 -7.22 6.38
C GLN A 67 12.06 -7.18 7.70
N PHE A 68 11.71 -8.36 8.22
CA PHE A 68 10.84 -8.49 9.40
C PHE A 68 11.48 -8.11 10.74
N HIS A 69 12.81 -8.21 10.85
CA HIS A 69 13.52 -7.95 12.11
C HIS A 69 13.59 -6.45 12.47
N LEU A 70 13.11 -5.56 11.60
CA LEU A 70 13.18 -4.12 11.78
C LEU A 70 11.90 -3.50 12.33
N PHE A 71 10.84 -4.29 12.51
CA PHE A 71 9.52 -3.78 12.86
C PHE A 71 8.80 -4.72 13.82
N GLU A 72 8.23 -4.15 14.88
CA GLU A 72 7.36 -4.86 15.81
C GLU A 72 5.91 -4.42 15.57
N ASP A 73 5.02 -5.40 15.37
CA ASP A 73 3.59 -5.16 15.14
C ASP A 73 2.97 -4.45 16.35
N LYS A 74 2.16 -3.44 16.05
CA LYS A 74 1.33 -2.69 17.00
C LYS A 74 -0.14 -2.77 16.54
N PRO A 75 -1.12 -2.56 17.45
CA PRO A 75 -2.54 -2.68 17.10
C PRO A 75 -2.97 -1.90 15.86
N ASP A 76 -2.39 -0.70 15.65
CA ASP A 76 -2.71 0.18 14.52
C ASP A 76 -1.56 0.28 13.49
N CYS A 77 -0.55 -0.59 13.58
CA CYS A 77 0.61 -0.56 12.68
C CYS A 77 1.27 -1.94 12.55
N VAL A 78 1.09 -2.60 11.40
CA VAL A 78 1.53 -3.97 11.17
C VAL A 78 2.45 -4.09 9.95
N LEU A 79 3.35 -5.06 9.97
CA LEU A 79 4.26 -5.38 8.88
C LEU A 79 3.76 -6.58 8.07
N ARG A 80 3.73 -6.48 6.73
CA ARG A 80 3.43 -7.60 5.83
C ARG A 80 4.48 -7.71 4.72
N GLU A 81 4.71 -8.91 4.18
CA GLU A 81 5.83 -9.13 3.25
C GLU A 81 5.57 -8.54 1.87
N GLY A 82 4.33 -8.70 1.42
CA GLY A 82 3.96 -8.51 0.03
C GLY A 82 2.58 -7.91 -0.13
N ILE A 83 2.31 -7.55 -1.37
CA ILE A 83 1.11 -6.82 -1.79
C ILE A 83 -0.16 -7.56 -1.44
N VAL A 84 -0.23 -8.85 -1.81
CA VAL A 84 -1.39 -9.68 -1.55
C VAL A 84 -1.64 -9.84 -0.06
N GLU A 85 -0.58 -9.97 0.74
CA GLU A 85 -0.69 -10.04 2.20
C GLU A 85 -1.16 -8.72 2.81
N GLY A 86 -0.64 -7.59 2.32
CA GLY A 86 -1.05 -6.26 2.75
C GLY A 86 -2.51 -5.96 2.42
N ILE A 87 -2.98 -6.37 1.23
CA ILE A 87 -4.39 -6.23 0.85
C ILE A 87 -5.25 -7.17 1.69
N ALA A 88 -4.83 -8.43 1.89
CA ALA A 88 -5.56 -9.36 2.76
C ALA A 88 -5.72 -8.82 4.19
N GLU A 89 -4.65 -8.23 4.74
CA GLU A 89 -4.67 -7.56 6.05
C GLU A 89 -5.65 -6.37 6.05
N ALA A 90 -5.58 -5.53 5.02
CA ALA A 90 -6.47 -4.39 4.87
C ALA A 90 -7.96 -4.79 4.77
N GLU A 91 -8.25 -5.93 4.13
CA GLU A 91 -9.61 -6.45 3.98
C GLU A 91 -10.19 -7.03 5.28
N ILE A 92 -9.34 -7.45 6.22
CA ILE A 92 -9.81 -7.92 7.54
C ILE A 92 -9.74 -6.84 8.62
N ALA A 93 -9.28 -5.63 8.28
CA ALA A 93 -9.29 -4.50 9.19
C ALA A 93 -10.71 -4.21 9.72
N PRO A 94 -10.85 -3.62 10.92
CA PRO A 94 -12.15 -3.27 11.49
C PRO A 94 -13.08 -2.52 10.52
N SER A 95 -14.38 -2.79 10.60
CA SER A 95 -15.40 -2.22 9.70
C SER A 95 -15.50 -0.69 9.75
N ARG A 96 -15.01 -0.05 10.82
CA ARG A 96 -14.88 1.42 10.91
C ARG A 96 -13.97 2.02 9.82
N PHE A 97 -13.07 1.21 9.25
CA PHE A 97 -12.23 1.60 8.14
C PHE A 97 -12.91 1.20 6.83
N SER A 98 -13.32 2.18 6.04
CA SER A 98 -14.13 1.97 4.83
C SER A 98 -13.31 1.73 3.57
N GLU A 99 -12.11 2.31 3.49
CA GLU A 99 -11.30 2.36 2.29
C GLU A 99 -9.83 2.03 2.57
N ILE A 100 -9.13 1.56 1.54
CA ILE A 100 -7.69 1.25 1.58
C ILE A 100 -6.95 2.27 0.72
N PHE A 101 -5.97 2.94 1.31
CA PHE A 101 -5.14 3.92 0.62
C PHE A 101 -3.71 3.43 0.43
N VAL A 102 -3.24 3.34 -0.82
CA VAL A 102 -1.82 3.20 -1.14
C VAL A 102 -1.19 4.58 -1.09
N ILE A 103 -0.25 4.78 -0.18
CA ILE A 103 0.37 6.10 0.07
C ILE A 103 1.84 6.16 -0.37
N GLY A 104 2.24 5.23 -1.23
CA GLY A 104 3.58 5.15 -1.82
C GLY A 104 4.56 4.23 -1.11
N GLY A 105 5.84 4.23 -1.46
CA GLY A 105 6.49 5.11 -2.45
C GLY A 105 6.46 4.61 -3.90
N SER A 106 7.42 5.06 -4.71
CA SER A 106 7.50 4.79 -6.16
C SER A 106 7.26 3.32 -6.54
N THR A 107 7.94 2.38 -5.87
CA THR A 107 7.77 0.94 -6.14
C THR A 107 6.38 0.43 -5.80
N MET A 108 5.73 1.00 -4.78
CA MET A 108 4.39 0.61 -4.38
C MET A 108 3.37 1.05 -5.42
N TYR A 109 3.50 2.27 -5.93
CA TYR A 109 2.60 2.77 -6.96
C TYR A 109 2.64 1.92 -8.22
N SER A 110 3.84 1.56 -8.70
CA SER A 110 3.97 0.72 -9.89
C SER A 110 3.39 -0.68 -9.68
N GLN A 111 3.64 -1.31 -8.53
CA GLN A 111 3.14 -2.66 -8.28
C GLN A 111 1.64 -2.73 -8.01
N PHE A 112 1.02 -1.62 -7.58
CA PHE A 112 -0.44 -1.56 -7.37
C PHE A 112 -1.20 -1.16 -8.63
N HIS A 113 -0.52 -0.67 -9.68
CA HIS A 113 -1.14 -0.02 -10.83
C HIS A 113 -2.29 -0.81 -11.46
N ASP A 114 -2.14 -2.12 -11.59
CA ASP A 114 -3.14 -2.98 -12.22
C ASP A 114 -4.33 -3.30 -11.30
N ILE A 115 -4.24 -3.05 -10.01
CA ILE A 115 -5.25 -3.48 -9.02
C ILE A 115 -5.89 -2.34 -8.25
N VAL A 116 -5.42 -1.10 -8.42
CA VAL A 116 -6.02 0.11 -7.84
C VAL A 116 -7.29 0.50 -8.60
N ASP A 117 -8.35 0.83 -7.86
CA ASP A 117 -9.64 1.26 -8.42
C ASP A 117 -9.65 2.76 -8.75
N ARG A 118 -8.86 3.54 -8.01
CA ARG A 118 -8.89 5.00 -8.08
C ARG A 118 -7.53 5.62 -7.76
N TYR A 119 -7.16 6.67 -8.46
CA TYR A 119 -6.07 7.56 -8.09
C TYR A 119 -6.60 8.91 -7.62
N LEU A 120 -5.97 9.46 -6.58
CA LEU A 120 -6.06 10.85 -6.18
C LEU A 120 -4.68 11.47 -6.34
N ILE A 121 -4.52 12.31 -7.36
CA ILE A 121 -3.22 12.82 -7.80
C ILE A 121 -3.19 14.33 -7.61
N THR A 122 -2.33 14.79 -6.71
CA THR A 122 -1.97 16.20 -6.60
C THR A 122 -0.80 16.49 -7.53
N ILE A 123 -1.00 17.34 -8.55
CA ILE A 123 0.08 17.85 -9.40
C ILE A 123 0.61 19.15 -8.78
N VAL A 124 1.85 19.13 -8.30
CA VAL A 124 2.53 20.28 -7.69
C VAL A 124 3.37 21.00 -8.76
N ASP A 125 3.14 22.30 -8.93
CA ASP A 125 3.85 23.12 -9.91
C ASP A 125 5.16 23.66 -9.34
N LYS A 126 6.08 22.73 -9.05
CA LYS A 126 7.43 23.01 -8.56
C LYS A 126 8.45 22.12 -9.27
N SER A 127 9.44 22.75 -9.90
CA SER A 127 10.58 22.02 -10.46
C SER A 127 11.44 21.43 -9.36
N VAL A 128 11.95 20.22 -9.57
CA VAL A 128 12.83 19.50 -8.66
C VAL A 128 14.06 19.04 -9.43
N SER A 129 15.26 19.46 -9.03
CA SER A 129 16.51 19.16 -9.75
C SER A 129 17.03 17.74 -9.51
N ASP A 130 16.89 17.23 -8.28
CA ASP A 130 17.58 16.02 -7.80
C ASP A 130 16.59 14.92 -7.37
N GLY A 131 15.46 14.80 -8.06
CA GLY A 131 14.45 13.79 -7.78
C GLY A 131 14.97 12.36 -7.94
N ASP A 132 14.70 11.49 -6.97
CA ASP A 132 15.16 10.09 -6.96
C ASP A 132 14.02 9.06 -6.86
N ALA A 133 12.79 9.53 -6.71
CA ALA A 133 11.59 8.71 -6.68
C ALA A 133 10.55 9.29 -7.66
N PHE A 134 9.95 8.40 -8.45
CA PHE A 134 9.07 8.78 -9.55
C PHE A 134 7.71 8.08 -9.48
N PHE A 135 6.69 8.74 -9.99
CA PHE A 135 5.35 8.23 -10.26
C PHE A 135 5.07 8.39 -11.75
N ASP A 136 4.55 7.35 -12.37
CA ASP A 136 4.29 7.34 -13.80
C ASP A 136 3.03 8.20 -14.10
N LEU A 137 3.19 9.29 -14.84
CA LEU A 137 2.07 10.13 -15.26
C LEU A 137 1.42 9.67 -16.57
N SER A 138 1.94 8.64 -17.23
CA SER A 138 1.39 8.12 -18.50
C SER A 138 -0.04 7.59 -18.37
N LEU A 139 -0.53 7.34 -17.15
CA LEU A 139 -1.91 6.93 -16.93
C LEU A 139 -2.93 8.03 -17.32
N PHE A 140 -2.51 9.30 -17.39
CA PHE A 140 -3.34 10.37 -17.98
C PHE A 140 -3.56 10.18 -19.49
N ASP A 141 -2.66 9.48 -20.18
CA ASP A 141 -2.72 9.19 -21.61
C ASP A 141 -3.46 7.88 -21.92
N GLN A 142 -4.13 7.29 -20.91
CA GLN A 142 -4.84 6.01 -21.03
C GLN A 142 -6.36 6.17 -20.85
N PRO A 143 -7.06 6.91 -21.74
CA PRO A 143 -8.49 7.22 -21.59
C PRO A 143 -9.40 6.00 -21.73
N LEU A 144 -8.90 4.88 -22.28
CA LEU A 144 -9.65 3.62 -22.29
C LEU A 144 -9.67 2.93 -20.93
N GLN A 145 -8.69 3.21 -20.07
CA GLN A 145 -8.58 2.62 -18.73
C GLN A 145 -9.15 3.54 -17.65
N TRP A 146 -8.95 4.86 -17.78
CA TRP A 146 -9.25 5.82 -16.73
C TRP A 146 -10.32 6.84 -17.15
N SER A 147 -11.26 7.09 -16.25
CA SER A 147 -12.12 8.28 -16.28
C SER A 147 -11.43 9.36 -15.44
N ILE A 148 -11.10 10.49 -16.06
CA ILE A 148 -10.30 11.56 -15.45
C ILE A 148 -11.21 12.73 -15.08
N ASN A 149 -11.15 13.14 -13.81
CA ASN A 149 -11.86 14.30 -13.29
C ASN A 149 -10.89 15.24 -12.58
N ARG A 150 -11.00 16.55 -12.81
CA ARG A 150 -10.25 17.55 -12.04
C ARG A 150 -11.09 17.94 -10.82
N MET A 151 -10.65 17.53 -9.62
CA MET A 151 -11.31 17.86 -8.36
C MET A 151 -11.03 19.28 -7.90
N VAL A 152 -9.79 19.75 -8.09
CA VAL A 152 -9.34 21.07 -7.65
C VAL A 152 -8.64 21.77 -8.81
N GLN A 153 -9.13 22.95 -9.17
CA GLN A 153 -8.46 23.82 -10.14
C GLN A 153 -7.15 24.35 -9.56
N LYS A 154 -6.19 24.65 -10.44
CA LYS A 154 -4.88 25.16 -10.05
C LYS A 154 -5.02 26.34 -9.09
N THR A 155 -4.48 26.17 -7.89
CA THR A 155 -4.57 27.14 -6.80
C THR A 155 -3.30 27.07 -5.95
N GLN A 156 -3.12 28.04 -5.05
CA GLN A 156 -2.05 28.06 -4.07
C GLN A 156 -2.63 28.60 -2.76
N GLY A 157 -2.57 27.81 -1.69
CA GLY A 157 -2.95 28.27 -0.37
C GLY A 157 -1.92 29.24 0.21
N GLU A 158 -2.34 30.04 1.18
CA GLU A 158 -1.52 31.07 1.84
C GLU A 158 -0.17 30.54 2.39
N ASN A 159 -0.12 29.25 2.74
CA ASN A 159 1.02 28.60 3.36
C ASN A 159 1.71 27.55 2.47
N ASP A 160 1.40 27.55 1.17
CA ASP A 160 1.95 26.59 0.21
C ASP A 160 3.16 27.18 -0.52
N GLU A 161 4.22 26.38 -0.65
CA GLU A 161 5.43 26.77 -1.39
C GLU A 161 5.22 26.85 -2.91
N ALA A 162 4.18 26.22 -3.44
CA ALA A 162 3.92 26.13 -4.87
C ALA A 162 2.43 25.95 -5.16
N PRO A 163 1.95 26.39 -6.33
CA PRO A 163 0.62 26.05 -6.80
C PRO A 163 0.45 24.54 -7.00
N TYR A 164 -0.78 24.07 -6.89
CA TYR A 164 -1.13 22.68 -7.13
C TYR A 164 -2.53 22.56 -7.75
N GLU A 165 -2.81 21.41 -8.37
CA GLU A 165 -4.15 20.99 -8.79
C GLU A 165 -4.35 19.53 -8.40
N ILE A 166 -5.61 19.08 -8.25
CA ILE A 166 -5.92 17.71 -7.84
C ILE A 166 -6.82 17.06 -8.88
N PHE A 167 -6.44 15.86 -9.30
CA PHE A 167 -7.20 15.00 -10.19
C PHE A 167 -7.64 13.72 -9.48
N GLU A 168 -8.83 13.25 -9.85
CA GLU A 168 -9.33 11.91 -9.54
C GLU A 168 -9.38 11.11 -10.84
N LEU A 169 -8.76 9.93 -10.83
CA LEU A 169 -8.83 9.00 -11.94
C LEU A 169 -9.48 7.72 -11.45
N VAL A 170 -10.60 7.33 -12.06
CA VAL A 170 -11.36 6.13 -11.69
C VAL A 170 -11.20 5.08 -12.78
N ALA A 171 -10.81 3.86 -12.38
CA ALA A 171 -10.67 2.73 -13.28
C ALA A 171 -12.03 2.36 -13.88
N LYS A 172 -12.08 2.20 -15.20
CA LYS A 172 -13.30 1.77 -15.91
C LYS A 172 -13.60 0.27 -15.71
N ASP A 173 -12.60 -0.51 -15.28
CA ASP A 173 -12.65 -1.95 -15.02
C ASP A 173 -12.59 -2.29 -13.52
N SER A 174 -13.12 -1.43 -12.63
CA SER A 174 -12.96 -1.60 -11.17
C SER A 174 -13.46 -2.95 -10.64
N ASP A 175 -14.50 -3.55 -11.22
CA ASP A 175 -14.98 -4.87 -10.76
C ASP A 175 -14.01 -6.00 -11.13
N ASP A 176 -13.36 -5.94 -12.29
CA ASP A 176 -12.30 -6.87 -12.68
C ASP A 176 -11.08 -6.75 -11.75
N ARG A 177 -10.75 -5.53 -11.35
CA ARG A 177 -9.66 -5.26 -10.39
C ARG A 177 -9.97 -5.84 -9.02
N LYS A 178 -11.19 -5.65 -8.50
CA LYS A 178 -11.66 -6.28 -7.25
C LYS A 178 -11.59 -7.81 -7.33
N THR A 179 -11.98 -8.38 -8.46
CA THR A 179 -11.93 -9.83 -8.71
C THR A 179 -10.49 -10.33 -8.65
N ARG A 180 -9.55 -9.69 -9.36
CA ARG A 180 -8.12 -10.00 -9.29
C ARG A 180 -7.58 -9.96 -7.86
N ARG A 181 -7.96 -8.95 -7.06
CA ARG A 181 -7.56 -8.86 -5.66
C ARG A 181 -8.13 -10.03 -4.83
N ALA A 182 -9.41 -10.37 -5.01
CA ALA A 182 -10.05 -11.46 -4.28
C ALA A 182 -9.40 -12.82 -4.61
N GLU A 183 -9.20 -13.13 -5.89
CA GLU A 183 -8.55 -14.36 -6.35
C GLU A 183 -7.12 -14.50 -5.83
N ALA A 184 -6.36 -13.39 -5.82
CA ALA A 184 -5.02 -13.39 -5.27
C ALA A 184 -5.01 -13.72 -3.76
N ILE A 185 -5.95 -13.17 -3.00
CA ILE A 185 -6.11 -13.45 -1.56
C ILE A 185 -6.48 -14.91 -1.33
N ASP A 186 -7.41 -15.45 -2.11
CA ASP A 186 -7.83 -16.84 -1.97
C ASP A 186 -6.70 -17.82 -2.34
N SER A 187 -5.94 -17.52 -3.40
CA SER A 187 -4.72 -18.28 -3.75
C SER A 187 -3.69 -18.27 -2.61
N LEU A 188 -3.48 -17.12 -1.96
CA LEU A 188 -2.60 -16.99 -0.80
C LEU A 188 -3.09 -17.85 0.37
N ARG A 189 -4.40 -17.85 0.66
CA ARG A 189 -5.01 -18.63 1.74
C ARG A 189 -4.85 -20.13 1.50
N SER A 190 -5.14 -20.61 0.29
CA SER A 190 -4.99 -22.02 -0.09
C SER A 190 -3.54 -22.49 0.09
N LYS A 191 -2.56 -21.72 -0.40
CA LYS A 191 -1.12 -22.03 -0.23
C LYS A 191 -0.70 -22.12 1.24
N ARG A 192 -1.27 -21.28 2.12
CA ARG A 192 -0.99 -21.34 3.57
C ARG A 192 -1.62 -22.58 4.22
N MET A 193 -2.82 -22.97 3.81
CA MET A 193 -3.46 -24.20 4.30
C MET A 193 -2.65 -25.44 3.91
N ASP A 194 -2.17 -25.51 2.67
CA ASP A 194 -1.34 -26.64 2.19
C ASP A 194 -0.03 -26.74 2.98
N LYS A 195 0.68 -25.62 3.18
CA LYS A 195 1.92 -25.59 3.99
C LYS A 195 1.67 -26.04 5.42
N ASN A 196 0.56 -25.62 6.03
CA ASN A 196 0.19 -26.04 7.39
C ASN A 196 -0.18 -27.53 7.44
N GLY A 197 -0.84 -28.06 6.41
CA GLY A 197 -1.15 -29.48 6.26
C GLY A 197 0.12 -30.34 6.11
N VAL A 198 1.07 -29.89 5.30
CA VAL A 198 2.39 -30.55 5.13
C VAL A 198 3.18 -30.53 6.45
N ASN A 199 3.27 -29.38 7.12
CA ASN A 199 3.97 -29.27 8.41
C ASN A 199 3.31 -30.13 9.50
N ARG A 200 1.98 -30.26 9.50
CA ARG A 200 1.27 -31.15 10.43
C ARG A 200 1.62 -32.62 10.17
N ARG A 201 1.67 -33.05 8.91
CA ARG A 201 2.06 -34.43 8.53
C ARG A 201 3.52 -34.76 8.90
N LEU A 202 4.45 -33.81 8.73
CA LEU A 202 5.85 -33.99 9.13
C LEU A 202 6.03 -34.09 10.66
N ARG A 203 5.22 -33.34 11.44
CA ARG A 203 5.22 -33.43 12.91
C ARG A 203 4.62 -34.75 13.43
N THR A 204 3.59 -35.29 12.77
CA THR A 204 3.04 -36.60 13.15
C THR A 204 4.00 -37.74 12.78
N ALA A 205 4.71 -37.65 11.65
CA ALA A 205 5.68 -38.67 11.24
C ALA A 205 6.96 -38.70 12.11
N SER A 206 7.34 -37.56 12.72
CA SER A 206 8.50 -37.47 13.63
C SER A 206 8.18 -37.84 15.09
N ALA A 207 6.90 -37.85 15.48
CA ALA A 207 6.49 -38.36 16.80
C ALA A 207 6.50 -39.90 16.87
N ASP A 208 6.31 -40.57 15.73
CA ASP A 208 6.17 -42.04 15.65
C ASP A 208 7.50 -42.83 15.61
N THR A 209 8.64 -42.13 15.56
CA THR A 209 9.98 -42.76 15.49
C THR A 209 10.72 -42.81 16.83
N SER A 210 10.04 -42.52 17.96
CA SER A 210 10.64 -42.50 19.30
C SER A 210 10.38 -43.74 20.18
N GLN A 211 9.86 -44.84 19.63
CA GLN A 211 9.83 -46.13 20.33
C GLN A 211 10.93 -47.06 19.80
N SER A 212 12.12 -46.97 20.40
CA SER A 212 13.13 -48.03 20.29
C SER A 212 12.73 -49.20 21.20
N PRO A 213 12.78 -50.47 20.73
CA PRO A 213 12.50 -51.62 21.59
C PRO A 213 13.70 -51.86 22.50
N ALA A 214 13.43 -51.98 23.80
CA ALA A 214 14.42 -52.39 24.80
C ALA A 214 14.83 -53.85 24.53
N PHE A 215 16.06 -54.05 24.03
CA PHE A 215 16.69 -55.37 23.98
C PHE A 215 17.18 -55.74 25.38
N SER A 216 16.57 -56.79 25.95
CA SER A 216 17.03 -57.45 27.17
C SER A 216 18.04 -58.54 26.81
N TRP A 217 19.18 -58.55 27.50
CA TRP A 217 20.14 -59.65 27.47
C TRP A 217 20.05 -60.42 28.79
N THR A 218 19.83 -61.73 28.69
CA THR A 218 20.12 -62.73 29.74
C THR A 218 20.88 -63.86 29.09
#